data_AF-A0A1C5PPL0-F1
#
_entry.id   AF-A0A1C5PPL0-F1
#
_cell.length_a   1.000
_cell.length_b   1.000
_cell.length_c   1.000
_cell.angle_alpha   90.00
_cell.angle_beta   90.00
_cell.angle_gamma   90.00
#
_symmetry.space_group_name_H-M   'P 1'
#
loop_
_entity.id
_entity.type
_entity.pdbx_description
1 polymer ?
#
loop_
_entity_poly.entity_id
_entity_poly.type
_entity_poly.pdbx_seq_one_letter_code
_entity_poly.pdbx_strand_id
1 'polypeptide(L)'
;MRKIFLKIMCITVLSLVMSITMLSSVSAKEASIEYQGLWTDYAAKEYDAGDGTKESPYLIKDASQLALLAKNVNEKEEKDKYYELISDIDLSGHF
;
A
#
# COMPACT_ATOMS: atom_id res chain seq x y z
N MET A 1 -38.90 30.88 -36.92
CA MET A 1 -37.86 29.80 -36.99
C MET A 1 -36.49 30.25 -36.46
N ARG A 2 -35.91 31.38 -36.91
CA ARG A 2 -34.57 31.85 -36.46
C ARG A 2 -34.40 32.03 -34.93
N LYS A 3 -35.43 32.52 -34.23
CA LYS A 3 -35.40 32.74 -32.77
C LYS A 3 -35.48 31.44 -31.93
N ILE A 4 -36.07 30.39 -32.49
CA ILE A 4 -36.20 29.07 -31.84
C ILE A 4 -34.89 28.28 -32.02
N PHE A 5 -34.29 28.35 -33.22
CA PHE A 5 -32.96 27.80 -33.50
C PHE A 5 -31.87 28.42 -32.60
N LEU A 6 -31.91 29.73 -32.38
CA LEU A 6 -30.93 30.41 -31.53
C LEU A 6 -31.05 29.99 -30.05
N LYS A 7 -32.27 29.79 -29.54
CA LYS A 7 -32.51 29.30 -28.18
C LYS A 7 -32.03 27.86 -27.98
N ILE A 8 -32.30 26.98 -28.96
CA ILE A 8 -31.86 25.58 -28.90
C ILE A 8 -30.33 25.48 -28.93
N MET A 9 -29.67 26.29 -29.77
CA MET A 9 -28.21 26.35 -29.84
C MET A 9 -27.56 26.88 -28.55
N CYS A 10 -28.17 27.90 -27.91
CA CYS A 10 -27.68 28.38 -26.62
C CYS A 10 -27.83 27.33 -25.50
N ILE A 11 -28.93 26.56 -25.51
CA ILE A 11 -29.19 25.52 -24.50
C ILE A 11 -28.21 24.35 -24.67
N THR A 12 -27.89 23.94 -25.90
CA THR A 12 -26.94 22.85 -26.14
C THR A 12 -25.48 23.27 -25.88
N VAL A 13 -25.12 24.53 -26.14
CA VAL A 13 -23.80 25.05 -25.78
C VAL A 13 -23.65 25.20 -24.26
N LEU A 14 -24.68 25.67 -23.55
CA LEU A 14 -24.64 25.72 -22.08
C LEU A 14 -24.50 24.34 -21.45
N SER A 15 -25.23 23.33 -21.96
CA SER A 15 -25.16 21.97 -21.40
C SER A 15 -23.80 21.31 -21.67
N LEU A 16 -23.19 21.59 -22.83
CA LEU A 16 -21.89 21.03 -23.19
C LEU A 16 -20.74 21.59 -22.32
N VAL A 17 -20.81 22.88 -21.96
CA VAL A 17 -19.79 23.54 -21.13
C VAL A 17 -19.81 23.04 -19.67
N MET A 18 -20.99 22.70 -19.14
CA MET A 18 -21.14 22.15 -17.78
C MET A 18 -20.58 20.72 -17.65
N SER A 19 -20.56 19.95 -18.75
CA SER A 19 -19.96 18.61 -18.79
C SER A 19 -18.43 18.64 -18.86
N ILE A 20 -17.83 19.67 -19.47
CA ILE A 20 -16.36 19.77 -19.62
C ILE A 20 -15.68 20.14 -18.29
N THR A 21 -16.35 20.89 -17.40
CA THR A 21 -15.74 21.36 -16.14
C THR A 21 -15.66 20.29 -15.04
N MET A 22 -16.31 19.14 -15.19
CA MET A 22 -16.27 18.04 -14.20
C MET A 22 -15.12 17.04 -14.42
N LEU A 23 -14.29 17.24 -15.46
CA LEU A 23 -13.16 16.36 -15.78
C LEU A 23 -11.84 16.77 -15.12
N SER A 24 -11.86 17.73 -14.20
CA SER A 24 -10.67 18.18 -13.46
C SER A 24 -10.74 17.75 -11.99
N SER A 25 -10.96 16.47 -11.74
CA SER A 25 -10.46 15.87 -10.49
C SER A 25 -8.95 15.77 -10.66
N VAL A 26 -8.21 16.76 -10.16
CA VAL A 26 -6.76 16.63 -9.98
C VAL A 26 -6.56 15.46 -9.02
N SER A 27 -6.28 14.28 -9.57
CA SER A 27 -5.57 13.27 -8.81
C SER A 27 -4.12 13.73 -8.85
N ALA A 28 -3.66 14.34 -7.76
CA ALA A 28 -2.24 14.32 -7.47
C ALA A 28 -1.89 12.84 -7.33
N LYS A 29 -1.45 12.21 -8.43
CA LYS A 29 -0.61 11.03 -8.33
C LYS A 29 0.68 11.56 -7.72
N GLU A 30 0.72 11.64 -6.39
CA GLU A 30 1.98 11.51 -5.68
C GLU A 30 2.70 10.32 -6.32
N ALA A 31 4.02 10.42 -6.47
CA ALA A 31 4.83 9.37 -7.05
C ALA A 31 4.66 8.09 -6.20
N SER A 32 3.60 7.35 -6.45
CA SER A 32 3.36 6.03 -5.94
C SER A 32 4.42 5.20 -6.63
N ILE A 33 5.50 4.91 -5.93
CA ILE A 33 6.32 3.76 -6.27
C ILE A 33 5.35 2.60 -6.21
N GLU A 34 4.90 2.17 -7.39
CA GLU A 34 3.96 1.07 -7.55
C GLU A 34 4.75 -0.21 -7.27
N TYR A 35 4.86 -0.55 -5.98
CA TYR A 35 5.52 -1.78 -5.57
C TYR A 35 4.61 -2.94 -5.94
N GLN A 36 5.10 -3.81 -6.83
CA GLN A 36 4.31 -4.87 -7.47
C GLN A 36 4.19 -6.14 -6.61
N GLY A 37 4.48 -6.08 -5.30
CA GLY A 37 4.48 -7.25 -4.41
C GLY A 37 3.96 -6.94 -3.01
N LEU A 38 3.46 -7.95 -2.30
CA LEU A 38 3.14 -7.81 -0.89
C LEU A 38 4.45 -7.79 -0.10
N TRP A 39 4.53 -6.98 0.96
CA TRP A 39 5.73 -6.94 1.83
C TRP A 39 6.15 -8.34 2.35
N THR A 40 5.18 -9.22 2.59
CA THR A 40 5.39 -10.62 2.99
C THR A 40 6.05 -11.49 1.92
N ASP A 41 6.09 -11.05 0.65
CA ASP A 41 6.80 -11.74 -0.43
C ASP A 41 8.33 -11.61 -0.26
N TYR A 42 8.79 -10.61 0.50
CA TYR A 42 10.19 -10.43 0.88
C TYR A 42 10.58 -11.19 2.17
N ALA A 43 9.67 -12.00 2.72
CA ALA A 43 9.94 -12.74 3.95
C ALA A 43 11.21 -13.61 3.84
N ALA A 44 12.08 -13.50 4.84
CA ALA A 44 13.19 -14.41 5.04
C ALA A 44 12.69 -15.86 5.15
N LYS A 45 13.59 -16.82 4.93
CA LYS A 45 13.29 -18.24 5.18
C LYS A 45 13.28 -18.58 6.67
N GLU A 46 14.13 -17.90 7.44
CA GLU A 46 14.36 -18.15 8.85
C GLU A 46 14.78 -16.85 9.57
N TYR A 47 14.62 -16.84 10.88
CA TYR A 47 15.11 -15.77 11.77
C TYR A 47 16.63 -15.90 11.98
N ASP A 48 17.25 -14.88 12.56
CA ASP A 48 18.71 -14.88 12.73
C ASP A 48 19.18 -15.96 13.72
N ALA A 49 18.41 -16.14 14.80
CA ALA A 49 18.55 -17.21 15.76
C ALA A 49 17.25 -17.36 16.58
N GLY A 50 17.26 -18.29 17.54
CA GLY A 50 16.16 -18.51 18.47
C GLY A 50 15.16 -19.58 18.01
N ASP A 51 14.36 -20.07 18.95
CA ASP A 51 13.26 -21.03 18.69
C ASP A 51 11.87 -20.43 19.03
N GLY A 52 11.85 -19.17 19.44
CA GLY A 52 10.67 -18.40 19.79
C GLY A 52 10.12 -18.74 21.17
N THR A 53 10.86 -19.47 22.02
CA THR A 53 10.55 -19.58 23.45
C THR A 53 10.93 -18.28 24.18
N LYS A 54 10.48 -18.14 25.43
CA LYS A 54 10.82 -16.98 26.25
C LYS A 54 12.32 -16.91 26.55
N GLU A 55 12.95 -18.07 26.71
CA GLU A 55 14.38 -18.22 27.00
C GLU A 55 15.25 -18.06 25.73
N SER A 56 14.67 -18.27 24.55
CA SER A 56 15.36 -18.21 23.25
C SER A 56 14.44 -17.57 22.19
N PRO A 57 14.18 -16.24 22.30
CA PRO A 57 13.29 -15.53 21.39
C PRO A 57 13.85 -15.55 19.97
N TYR A 58 12.98 -15.48 18.97
CA TYR A 58 13.42 -15.28 17.59
C TYR A 58 14.08 -13.92 17.43
N LEU A 59 15.32 -13.90 16.93
CA LEU A 59 16.08 -12.68 16.73
C LEU A 59 15.82 -12.10 15.34
N ILE A 60 15.49 -10.81 15.30
CA ILE A 60 15.20 -10.04 14.09
C ILE A 60 16.26 -8.95 13.94
N LYS A 61 17.06 -9.04 12.87
CA LYS A 61 18.13 -8.07 12.55
C LYS A 61 17.87 -7.23 11.31
N ASP A 62 16.92 -7.63 10.46
CA ASP A 62 16.66 -6.96 9.18
C ASP A 62 15.17 -7.01 8.77
N ALA A 63 14.85 -6.24 7.71
CA ALA A 63 13.48 -6.08 7.21
C ALA A 63 12.86 -7.38 6.66
N SER A 64 13.68 -8.30 6.12
CA SER A 64 13.20 -9.57 5.58
C SER A 64 12.70 -10.50 6.69
N GLN A 65 13.36 -10.46 7.84
CA GLN A 65 12.97 -11.23 9.03
C GLN A 65 11.75 -10.60 9.71
N LEU A 66 11.63 -9.28 9.70
CA LEU A 66 10.40 -8.62 10.15
C LEU A 66 9.20 -8.96 9.24
N ALA A 67 9.42 -9.06 7.92
CA ALA A 67 8.40 -9.53 6.97
C ALA A 67 8.00 -10.99 7.23
N LEU A 68 8.93 -11.84 7.66
CA LEU A 68 8.64 -13.22 8.06
C LEU A 68 7.72 -13.27 9.30
N LEU A 69 7.96 -12.42 10.31
CA LEU A 69 7.05 -12.29 11.45
C LEU A 69 5.65 -11.90 10.98
N ALA A 70 5.53 -10.84 10.17
CA ALA A 70 4.25 -10.38 9.66
C ALA A 70 3.51 -11.48 8.87
N LYS A 71 4.24 -12.21 8.01
CA LYS A 71 3.70 -13.35 7.27
C LYS A 71 3.17 -14.43 8.20
N ASN A 72 3.97 -14.84 9.19
CA ASN A 72 3.58 -15.90 10.12
C ASN A 72 2.37 -15.50 10.97
N VAL A 73 2.28 -14.26 11.45
CA VAL A 73 1.12 -13.77 12.21
C VAL A 73 -0.16 -13.74 11.37
N ASN A 74 -0.04 -13.42 10.08
CA ASN A 74 -1.19 -13.34 9.17
C ASN A 74 -1.66 -14.71 8.67
N GLU A 75 -0.73 -15.63 8.42
CA GLU A 75 -1.02 -16.92 7.77
C GLU A 75 -1.11 -18.10 8.73
N LYS A 76 -0.53 -17.99 9.94
CA LYS A 76 -0.44 -19.09 10.91
C LYS A 76 -1.02 -18.67 12.26
N GLU A 77 -1.44 -19.67 13.02
CA GLU A 77 -1.77 -19.49 14.44
C GLU A 77 -0.49 -19.51 15.27
N GLU A 78 0.22 -18.38 15.29
CA GLU A 78 1.41 -18.15 16.11
C GLU A 78 1.01 -17.63 17.50
N LYS A 79 0.86 -18.54 18.46
CA LYS A 79 0.63 -18.23 19.88
C LYS A 79 1.88 -18.53 20.70
N ASP A 80 2.05 -17.78 21.79
CA ASP A 80 3.10 -17.98 22.79
C ASP A 80 4.54 -17.97 22.22
N LYS A 81 4.77 -17.13 21.19
CA LYS A 81 6.08 -16.92 20.58
C LYS A 81 6.68 -15.57 20.97
N TYR A 82 8.00 -15.55 21.15
CA TYR A 82 8.77 -14.39 21.58
C TYR A 82 9.74 -13.95 20.49
N TYR A 83 9.92 -12.63 20.39
CA TYR A 83 10.65 -11.95 19.34
C TYR A 83 11.50 -10.84 19.94
N GLU A 84 12.73 -10.67 19.47
CA GLU A 84 13.64 -9.62 19.90
C GLU A 84 14.28 -8.93 18.70
N LEU A 85 14.21 -7.59 18.67
CA LEU A 85 14.94 -6.78 17.70
C LEU A 85 16.38 -6.60 18.19
N ILE A 86 17.36 -7.05 17.41
CA ILE A 86 18.79 -6.97 17.79
C ILE A 86 19.57 -5.92 16.99
N SER A 87 18.90 -5.27 16.04
CA SER A 87 19.44 -4.19 15.20
C SER A 87 18.32 -3.20 14.85
N ASP A 88 18.70 -1.98 14.48
CA ASP A 88 17.78 -1.05 13.83
C ASP A 88 17.32 -1.64 12.48
N ILE A 89 16.02 -1.54 12.20
CA ILE A 89 15.42 -2.09 10.99
C ILE A 89 15.16 -0.98 9.99
N ASP A 90 15.91 -0.99 8.89
CA ASP A 90 15.67 -0.10 7.76
C ASP A 90 14.55 -0.64 6.86
N LEU A 91 13.45 0.11 6.78
CA LEU A 91 12.29 -0.20 5.92
C LEU A 91 12.24 0.67 4.67
N SER A 92 13.21 1.56 4.45
CA SER A 92 13.21 2.53 3.36
C SER A 92 13.32 1.93 1.96
N GLY A 93 13.63 0.64 1.84
CA GLY A 93 13.65 -0.13 0.58
C GLY A 93 12.48 -1.11 0.41
N HIS A 94 11.53 -1.15 1.35
CA HIS A 94 10.54 -2.21 1.47
C HIS A 94 9.14 -1.61 1.76
N PHE A 95 8.39 -1.27 0.71
CA PHE A 95 7.01 -0.73 0.76
C PHE A 95 6.07 -1.58 -0.08
#